data_AF-A0A1B9F4D6-F1
#
_entry.id   AF-A0A1B9F4D6-F1
#
_cell.length_a   1.000
_cell.length_b   1.000
_cell.length_c   1.000
_cell.angle_alpha   90.00
_cell.angle_beta   90.00
_cell.angle_gamma   90.00
#
_symmetry.space_group_name_H-M   'P 1'
#
loop_
_entity.id
_entity.type
_entity.pdbx_description
1 polymer ?
#
loop_
_entity_poly.entity_id
_entity_poly.type
_entity_poly.pdbx_seq_one_letter_code
_entity_poly.pdbx_strand_id
1 'polypeptide(L)'
;MIAANEAVATFFLDREIPTLLRVHEPPDKERLMDFQRYAESVGIHVEIPDEITPEFCQKIINNAKGKSYEHMINTLLLRSMKQAVYSPHNIGHFGLASPKYLHFTSPIRRYPDLIVHRVLKANKRRVRKRPVYTLEQLENIGKHCSERERTAMEAEREMFDRIKVRYMKDKIGEVFQGTITNCTAFGFFVELDELFIDGAVKLVDMADDYYVFDKEAMLLRGRRTGKIYKVGQKIRVRLQSVNIQRRHINFVVEE
;
A
#
# COMPACT_ATOMS: atom_id res chain seq x y z
N MET A 1 15.77 2.99 -15.80
CA MET A 1 16.08 2.01 -14.72
C MET A 1 15.35 0.68 -14.91
N ILE A 2 14.02 0.66 -15.07
CA ILE A 2 13.23 -0.59 -15.23
C ILE A 2 13.75 -1.46 -16.38
N ALA A 3 13.92 -0.91 -17.58
CA ALA A 3 14.46 -1.66 -18.72
C ALA A 3 15.84 -2.31 -18.43
N ALA A 4 16.71 -1.65 -17.64
CA ALA A 4 18.00 -2.23 -17.24
C ALA A 4 17.83 -3.36 -16.23
N ASN A 5 16.92 -3.21 -15.26
CA ASN A 5 16.56 -4.26 -14.31
C ASN A 5 16.02 -5.51 -15.04
N GLU A 6 15.11 -5.33 -16.01
CA GLU A 6 14.53 -6.42 -16.80
C GLU A 6 15.54 -7.08 -17.72
N ALA A 7 16.41 -6.29 -18.37
CA ALA A 7 17.48 -6.81 -19.21
C ALA A 7 18.45 -7.70 -18.41
N VAL A 8 18.81 -7.27 -17.19
CA VAL A 8 19.68 -8.05 -16.30
C VAL A 8 18.95 -9.27 -15.74
N ALA A 9 17.66 -9.16 -15.38
CA ALA A 9 16.84 -10.32 -14.99
C ALA A 9 16.79 -11.37 -16.10
N THR A 10 16.51 -10.92 -17.32
CA THR A 10 16.45 -11.76 -18.52
C THR A 10 17.79 -12.44 -18.78
N PHE A 11 18.90 -11.69 -18.68
CA PHE A 11 20.23 -12.26 -18.84
C PHE A 11 20.49 -13.45 -17.91
N PHE A 12 20.10 -13.35 -16.63
CA PHE A 12 20.29 -14.41 -15.66
C PHE A 12 19.33 -15.59 -15.84
N LEU A 13 18.05 -15.31 -16.02
CA LEU A 13 17.02 -16.35 -16.12
C LEU A 13 17.17 -17.19 -17.38
N ASP A 14 17.47 -16.57 -18.53
CA ASP A 14 17.67 -17.29 -19.80
C ASP A 14 18.91 -18.18 -19.80
N ARG A 15 19.83 -17.96 -18.85
CA ARG A 15 21.09 -18.70 -18.69
C ARG A 15 21.09 -19.55 -17.43
N GLU A 16 19.96 -19.67 -16.74
CA GLU A 16 19.79 -20.42 -15.50
C GLU A 16 20.84 -20.05 -14.42
N ILE A 17 21.22 -18.77 -14.36
CA ILE A 17 22.20 -18.26 -13.38
C ILE A 17 21.45 -17.89 -12.09
N PRO A 18 21.73 -18.56 -10.96
CA PRO A 18 21.08 -18.23 -9.69
C PRO A 18 21.46 -16.82 -9.21
N THR A 19 20.46 -16.02 -8.87
CA THR A 19 20.61 -14.66 -8.31
C THR A 19 19.38 -14.29 -7.49
N LEU A 20 19.39 -13.13 -6.83
CA LEU A 20 18.19 -12.55 -6.23
C LEU A 20 17.35 -11.84 -7.30
N LEU A 21 16.06 -12.15 -7.30
CA LEU A 21 15.02 -11.48 -8.06
C LEU A 21 14.21 -10.59 -7.13
N ARG A 22 13.46 -9.65 -7.72
CA ARG A 22 12.46 -8.86 -7.01
C ARG A 22 11.10 -9.35 -7.50
N VAL A 23 10.43 -10.11 -6.65
CA VAL A 23 9.19 -10.79 -7.01
C VAL A 23 8.00 -10.18 -6.29
N HIS A 24 6.84 -10.26 -6.92
CA HIS A 24 5.59 -9.73 -6.37
C HIS A 24 4.44 -10.61 -6.83
N GLU A 25 3.87 -11.32 -5.86
CA GLU A 25 2.75 -12.24 -6.05
C GLU A 25 1.47 -11.50 -6.48
N PRO A 26 0.54 -12.18 -7.18
CA PRO A 26 -0.82 -11.69 -7.32
C PRO A 26 -1.50 -11.55 -5.94
N PRO A 27 -2.49 -10.66 -5.81
CA PRO A 27 -3.28 -10.53 -4.58
C PRO A 27 -4.06 -11.81 -4.26
N ASP A 28 -4.34 -12.04 -2.98
CA ASP A 28 -5.18 -13.17 -2.55
C ASP A 28 -6.62 -12.99 -3.02
N LYS A 29 -7.28 -14.09 -3.43
CA LYS A 29 -8.70 -14.07 -3.83
C LYS A 29 -9.60 -13.47 -2.74
N GLU A 30 -9.37 -13.81 -1.47
CA GLU A 30 -10.15 -13.29 -0.33
C GLU A 30 -10.05 -11.75 -0.22
N ARG A 31 -8.85 -11.19 -0.37
CA ARG A 31 -8.64 -9.73 -0.34
C ARG A 31 -9.28 -9.02 -1.53
N LEU A 32 -9.33 -9.67 -2.69
CA LEU A 32 -10.06 -9.14 -3.84
C LEU A 32 -11.57 -9.24 -3.67
N MET A 33 -12.09 -10.29 -3.03
CA MET A 33 -13.51 -10.38 -2.68
C MET A 33 -13.92 -9.29 -1.70
N ASP A 34 -13.07 -8.97 -0.73
CA ASP A 34 -13.26 -7.79 0.13
C ASP A 34 -13.30 -6.50 -0.71
N PHE A 35 -12.33 -6.31 -1.60
CA PHE A 35 -12.31 -5.18 -2.54
C PHE A 35 -13.60 -5.09 -3.38
N GLN A 36 -14.07 -6.20 -3.94
CA GLN A 36 -15.29 -6.26 -4.74
C GLN A 36 -16.51 -5.82 -3.93
N ARG A 37 -16.68 -6.37 -2.71
CA ARG A 37 -17.78 -5.96 -1.82
C ARG A 37 -17.77 -4.45 -1.53
N TYR A 38 -16.58 -3.88 -1.32
CA TYR A 38 -16.44 -2.44 -1.15
C TYR A 38 -16.73 -1.64 -2.42
N ALA A 39 -16.31 -2.13 -3.58
CA ALA A 39 -16.60 -1.48 -4.86
C ALA A 39 -18.12 -1.49 -5.14
N GLU A 40 -18.79 -2.62 -4.89
CA GLU A 40 -20.23 -2.78 -5.10
C GLU A 40 -21.05 -1.86 -4.19
N SER A 41 -20.64 -1.66 -2.93
CA SER A 41 -21.34 -0.76 -2.00
C SER A 41 -21.34 0.71 -2.43
N VAL A 42 -20.38 1.11 -3.27
CA VAL A 42 -20.32 2.44 -3.90
C VAL A 42 -20.85 2.45 -5.34
N GLY A 43 -21.52 1.38 -5.75
CA GLY A 43 -22.16 1.23 -7.05
C GLY A 43 -21.22 0.87 -8.20
N ILE A 44 -20.06 0.27 -7.89
CA ILE A 44 -19.09 -0.18 -8.89
C ILE A 44 -19.13 -1.69 -8.95
N HIS A 45 -19.66 -2.21 -10.05
CA HIS A 45 -19.63 -3.64 -10.32
C HIS A 45 -18.22 -4.08 -10.74
N VAL A 46 -17.66 -5.07 -10.04
CA VAL A 46 -16.33 -5.63 -10.34
C VAL A 46 -16.45 -7.14 -10.43
N GLU A 47 -16.33 -7.68 -11.63
CA GLU A 47 -16.29 -9.13 -11.83
C GLU A 47 -14.85 -9.64 -11.67
N ILE A 48 -14.58 -10.34 -10.57
CA ILE A 48 -13.27 -10.95 -10.33
C ILE A 48 -13.11 -12.17 -11.26
N PRO A 49 -12.10 -12.18 -12.16
CA PRO A 49 -11.83 -13.34 -13.00
C PRO A 49 -11.23 -14.50 -12.19
N ASP A 50 -11.30 -15.72 -12.74
CA ASP A 50 -10.69 -16.90 -12.12
C ASP A 50 -9.17 -16.76 -11.95
N GLU A 51 -8.52 -16.16 -12.96
CA GLU A 51 -7.11 -15.79 -12.99
C GLU A 51 -6.96 -14.28 -12.89
N ILE A 52 -6.28 -13.82 -11.84
CA ILE A 52 -6.08 -12.40 -11.55
C ILE A 52 -4.86 -11.92 -12.36
N THR A 53 -5.07 -10.96 -13.25
CA THR A 53 -4.00 -10.37 -14.07
C THR A 53 -3.75 -8.90 -13.73
N PRO A 54 -2.55 -8.37 -14.00
CA PRO A 54 -2.27 -6.93 -13.86
C PRO A 54 -3.21 -6.06 -14.70
N GLU A 55 -3.59 -6.52 -15.90
CA GLU A 55 -4.50 -5.81 -16.81
C GLU A 55 -5.90 -5.67 -16.21
N PHE A 56 -6.37 -6.67 -15.45
CA PHE A 56 -7.63 -6.59 -14.71
C PHE A 56 -7.60 -5.44 -13.70
N CYS A 57 -6.54 -5.36 -12.88
CA CYS A 57 -6.36 -4.28 -11.92
C CYS A 57 -6.24 -2.91 -12.62
N GLN A 58 -5.55 -2.84 -13.76
CA GLN A 58 -5.42 -1.60 -14.54
C GLN A 58 -6.76 -1.12 -15.09
N LYS A 59 -7.65 -2.02 -15.52
CA LYS A 59 -9.02 -1.66 -15.95
C LYS A 59 -9.81 -1.02 -14.82
N ILE A 60 -9.74 -1.56 -13.60
CA ILE A 60 -10.41 -0.99 -12.42
C ILE A 60 -9.92 0.43 -12.16
N ILE A 61 -8.60 0.66 -12.15
CA ILE A 61 -8.01 1.98 -11.93
C ILE A 61 -8.47 2.96 -13.02
N ASN A 62 -8.44 2.54 -14.29
CA ASN A 62 -8.87 3.38 -15.41
C ASN A 62 -10.36 3.73 -15.33
N ASN A 63 -11.21 2.80 -14.90
CA ASN A 63 -12.64 3.04 -14.71
C ASN A 63 -12.94 3.97 -13.54
N ALA A 64 -12.07 4.02 -12.54
CA ALA A 64 -12.22 4.90 -11.38
C ALA A 64 -11.67 6.31 -11.63
N LYS A 65 -10.78 6.48 -12.60
CA LYS A 65 -10.11 7.75 -12.91
C LYS A 65 -11.09 8.90 -13.17
N GLY A 66 -10.86 10.03 -12.50
CA GLY A 66 -11.66 11.26 -12.59
C GLY A 66 -12.99 11.20 -11.84
N LYS A 67 -13.32 10.08 -11.17
CA LYS A 67 -14.56 9.93 -10.41
C LYS A 67 -14.35 10.27 -8.94
N SER A 68 -15.42 10.64 -8.25
CA SER A 68 -15.38 11.00 -6.82
C SER A 68 -14.84 9.89 -5.92
N TYR A 69 -14.91 8.63 -6.35
CA TYR A 69 -14.41 7.46 -5.63
C TYR A 69 -13.02 6.97 -6.09
N GLU A 70 -12.33 7.69 -6.98
CA GLU A 70 -11.00 7.29 -7.50
C GLU A 70 -10.02 6.94 -6.38
N HIS A 71 -9.85 7.87 -5.44
CA HIS A 71 -8.90 7.72 -4.34
C HIS A 71 -9.22 6.49 -3.45
N MET A 72 -10.51 6.25 -3.19
CA MET A 72 -10.94 5.07 -2.43
C MET A 72 -10.58 3.78 -3.16
N ILE A 73 -10.95 3.67 -4.44
CA ILE A 73 -10.72 2.45 -5.21
C ILE A 73 -9.24 2.15 -5.34
N ASN A 74 -8.42 3.17 -5.62
CA ASN A 74 -6.97 3.02 -5.67
C ASN A 74 -6.42 2.54 -4.32
N THR A 75 -6.87 3.13 -3.22
CA THR A 75 -6.42 2.75 -1.87
C THR A 75 -6.81 1.32 -1.49
N LEU A 76 -8.06 0.92 -1.76
CA LEU A 76 -8.54 -0.43 -1.46
C LEU A 76 -7.85 -1.48 -2.33
N LEU A 77 -7.67 -1.19 -3.62
CA LEU A 77 -6.96 -2.08 -4.53
C LEU A 77 -5.51 -2.25 -4.10
N LEU A 78 -4.81 -1.17 -3.74
CA LEU A 78 -3.45 -1.23 -3.20
C LEU A 78 -3.36 -2.07 -1.91
N ARG A 79 -4.36 -1.98 -1.01
CA ARG A 79 -4.41 -2.79 0.23
C ARG A 79 -4.62 -4.28 -0.05
N SER A 80 -5.24 -4.64 -1.18
CA SER A 80 -5.40 -6.03 -1.58
C SER A 80 -4.10 -6.67 -2.06
N MET A 81 -3.14 -5.87 -2.54
CA MET A 81 -1.86 -6.34 -3.09
C MET A 81 -0.95 -6.97 -2.03
N LYS A 82 -0.08 -7.87 -2.50
CA LYS A 82 1.00 -8.45 -1.69
C LYS A 82 2.16 -7.46 -1.56
N GLN A 83 3.07 -7.73 -0.63
CA GLN A 83 4.33 -7.01 -0.58
C GLN A 83 5.34 -7.71 -1.49
N ALA A 84 6.11 -6.93 -2.25
CA ALA A 84 7.20 -7.48 -3.06
C ALA A 84 8.37 -7.90 -2.16
N VAL A 85 9.03 -8.99 -2.51
CA VAL A 85 10.13 -9.58 -1.72
C VAL A 85 11.33 -9.94 -2.59
N TYR A 86 12.48 -10.15 -1.96
CA TYR A 86 13.66 -10.71 -2.62
C TYR A 86 13.65 -12.24 -2.51
N SER A 87 13.73 -12.93 -3.64
CA SER A 87 13.71 -14.39 -3.72
C SER A 87 14.61 -14.87 -4.87
N PRO A 88 15.28 -16.04 -4.76
CA PRO A 88 15.92 -16.66 -5.92
C PRO A 88 14.93 -17.34 -6.88
N HIS A 89 13.70 -17.59 -6.43
CA HIS A 89 12.67 -18.25 -7.23
C HIS A 89 11.88 -17.22 -8.03
N ASN A 90 11.81 -17.39 -9.35
CA ASN A 90 11.07 -16.47 -10.20
C ASN A 90 9.59 -16.81 -10.20
N ILE A 91 8.78 -15.86 -9.74
CA ILE A 91 7.31 -15.90 -9.85
C ILE A 91 6.77 -14.67 -10.60
N GLY A 92 7.66 -13.87 -11.20
CA GLY A 92 7.33 -12.60 -11.82
C GLY A 92 7.07 -11.46 -10.82
N HIS A 93 6.68 -10.31 -11.35
CA HIS A 93 6.36 -9.11 -10.59
C HIS A 93 5.01 -8.55 -11.02
N PHE A 94 3.94 -8.98 -10.34
CA PHE A 94 2.56 -8.66 -10.70
C PHE A 94 2.30 -7.15 -10.82
N GLY A 95 2.74 -6.33 -9.86
CA GLY A 95 2.50 -4.88 -9.87
C GLY A 95 3.25 -4.12 -10.98
N LEU A 96 4.20 -4.76 -11.67
CA LEU A 96 4.91 -4.20 -12.83
C LEU A 96 4.50 -4.85 -14.15
N ALA A 97 3.59 -5.83 -14.11
CA ALA A 97 3.26 -6.70 -15.24
C ALA A 97 4.51 -7.29 -15.93
N SER A 98 5.55 -7.63 -15.15
CA SER A 98 6.84 -8.07 -15.68
C SER A 98 7.13 -9.53 -15.29
N PRO A 99 7.42 -10.42 -16.25
CA PRO A 99 7.70 -11.83 -15.96
C PRO A 99 9.11 -12.05 -15.38
N LYS A 100 10.01 -11.07 -15.54
CA LYS A 100 11.43 -11.18 -15.16
C LYS A 100 11.90 -9.85 -14.61
N TYR A 101 11.96 -9.74 -13.28
CA TYR A 101 12.34 -8.49 -12.63
C TYR A 101 13.30 -8.71 -11.45
N LEU A 102 14.26 -7.80 -11.32
CA LEU A 102 15.19 -7.72 -10.20
C LEU A 102 15.63 -6.28 -9.95
N HIS A 103 16.28 -6.00 -8.83
CA HIS A 103 16.91 -4.71 -8.59
C HIS A 103 18.39 -4.76 -8.94
N PHE A 104 18.83 -3.90 -9.88
CA PHE A 104 20.23 -3.82 -10.32
C PHE A 104 20.83 -2.42 -10.18
N THR A 105 20.03 -1.37 -10.28
CA THR A 105 20.50 -0.02 -10.56
C THR A 105 20.90 0.82 -9.34
N SER A 106 20.85 0.28 -8.11
CA SER A 106 21.15 1.03 -6.88
C SER A 106 22.04 0.28 -5.86
N PRO A 107 23.20 -0.27 -6.26
CA PRO A 107 24.06 -1.09 -5.38
C PRO A 107 24.64 -0.34 -4.18
N ILE A 108 24.68 1.00 -4.19
CA ILE A 108 25.17 1.82 -3.08
C ILE A 108 24.21 1.76 -1.88
N ARG A 109 22.90 1.62 -2.12
CA ARG A 109 21.85 1.75 -1.09
C ARG A 109 20.95 0.52 -0.94
N ARG A 110 21.20 -0.54 -1.71
CA ARG A 110 20.47 -1.80 -1.66
C ARG A 110 21.44 -2.97 -1.80
N TYR A 111 21.51 -3.80 -0.77
CA TYR A 111 22.38 -4.98 -0.78
C TYR A 111 22.02 -6.02 -1.86
N PRO A 112 20.74 -6.26 -2.21
CA PRO A 112 20.38 -7.16 -3.32
C PRO A 112 21.00 -6.75 -4.65
N ASP A 113 21.01 -5.46 -4.99
CA ASP A 113 21.68 -4.96 -6.19
C ASP A 113 23.19 -5.28 -6.17
N LEU A 114 23.85 -5.21 -5.01
CA LEU A 114 25.27 -5.58 -4.88
C LEU A 114 25.50 -7.08 -5.16
N ILE A 115 24.60 -7.95 -4.69
CA ILE A 115 24.62 -9.38 -4.99
C ILE A 115 24.48 -9.60 -6.50
N VAL A 116 23.48 -8.97 -7.12
CA VAL A 116 23.22 -9.02 -8.57
C VAL A 116 24.46 -8.56 -9.35
N HIS A 117 25.13 -7.47 -8.94
CA HIS A 117 26.37 -6.99 -9.56
C HIS A 117 27.52 -8.00 -9.45
N ARG A 118 27.70 -8.66 -8.29
CA ARG A 118 28.72 -9.70 -8.10
C ARG A 118 28.47 -10.89 -9.02
N VAL A 119 27.22 -11.37 -9.07
CA VAL A 119 26.80 -12.47 -9.95
C VAL A 119 26.99 -12.09 -11.42
N LEU A 120 26.64 -10.87 -11.82
CA LEU A 120 26.79 -10.39 -13.20
C LEU A 120 28.26 -10.36 -13.60
N LYS A 121 29.12 -9.72 -12.79
CA LYS A 121 30.57 -9.63 -13.08
C LYS A 121 31.20 -11.01 -13.20
N ALA A 122 30.79 -11.96 -12.35
CA ALA A 122 31.31 -13.32 -12.36
C ALA A 122 30.91 -14.13 -13.60
N ASN A 123 29.81 -13.77 -14.27
CA ASN A 123 29.24 -14.52 -15.40
C ASN A 123 29.24 -13.75 -16.75
N LYS A 124 29.66 -12.48 -16.78
CA LYS A 124 29.58 -11.60 -17.96
C LYS A 124 30.28 -12.15 -19.21
N ARG A 125 31.44 -12.81 -19.05
CA ARG A 125 32.22 -13.38 -20.17
C ARG A 125 31.83 -14.83 -20.48
N ARG A 126 31.71 -15.65 -19.44
CA ARG A 126 31.34 -17.07 -19.52
C ARG A 126 30.56 -17.43 -18.26
N VAL A 127 29.48 -18.19 -18.44
CA VAL A 127 28.70 -18.74 -17.33
C VAL A 127 29.59 -19.70 -16.51
N ARG A 128 29.64 -19.48 -15.20
CA ARG A 128 30.44 -20.29 -14.30
C ARG A 128 29.79 -21.66 -14.09
N LYS A 129 30.63 -22.70 -13.96
CA LYS A 129 30.16 -24.05 -13.59
C LYS A 129 29.62 -24.12 -12.16
N ARG A 130 30.21 -23.34 -11.24
CA ARG A 130 29.76 -23.25 -9.84
C ARG A 130 29.16 -21.86 -9.61
N PRO A 131 27.97 -21.78 -9.00
CA PRO A 131 27.32 -20.50 -8.77
C PRO A 131 28.11 -19.68 -7.76
N VAL A 132 27.97 -18.35 -7.82
CA VAL A 132 28.64 -17.43 -6.88
C VAL A 132 28.08 -17.60 -5.46
N TYR A 133 26.78 -17.89 -5.39
CA TYR A 133 26.04 -18.17 -4.17
C TYR A 133 25.22 -19.44 -4.38
N THR A 134 25.14 -20.31 -3.38
CA THR A 134 24.22 -21.46 -3.41
C THR A 134 22.77 -20.96 -3.33
N LEU A 135 21.81 -21.82 -3.72
CA LEU A 135 20.39 -21.50 -3.62
C LEU A 135 20.00 -21.16 -2.17
N GLU A 136 20.43 -21.98 -1.20
CA GLU A 136 20.21 -21.77 0.23
C GLU A 136 20.79 -20.43 0.72
N GLN A 137 21.98 -20.04 0.24
CA GLN A 137 22.54 -18.73 0.56
C GLN A 137 21.67 -17.60 0.01
N LEU A 138 21.17 -17.72 -1.22
CA LEU A 138 20.29 -16.72 -1.82
C LEU A 138 18.95 -16.63 -1.10
N GLU A 139 18.37 -17.74 -0.65
CA GLU A 139 17.14 -17.75 0.15
C GLU A 139 17.33 -17.00 1.47
N ASN A 140 18.42 -17.30 2.19
CA ASN A 140 18.76 -16.62 3.44
C ASN A 140 19.01 -15.12 3.24
N ILE A 141 19.75 -14.75 2.19
CA ILE A 141 19.99 -13.32 1.87
C ILE A 141 18.69 -12.64 1.47
N GLY A 142 17.84 -13.28 0.67
CA GLY A 142 16.55 -12.76 0.22
C GLY A 142 15.61 -12.47 1.40
N LYS A 143 15.49 -13.42 2.33
CA LYS A 143 14.74 -13.25 3.57
C LYS A 143 15.29 -12.09 4.40
N HIS A 144 16.59 -12.07 4.66
CA HIS A 144 17.23 -11.00 5.43
C HIS A 144 17.00 -9.61 4.81
N CYS A 145 17.21 -9.47 3.50
CA CYS A 145 17.04 -8.19 2.81
C CYS A 145 15.58 -7.72 2.83
N SER A 146 14.62 -8.63 2.67
CA SER A 146 13.18 -8.30 2.72
C SER A 146 12.75 -7.92 4.13
N GLU A 147 13.29 -8.57 5.17
CA GLU A 147 13.07 -8.18 6.57
C GLU A 147 13.67 -6.81 6.89
N ARG A 148 14.90 -6.53 6.47
CA ARG A 148 15.54 -5.22 6.68
C ARG A 148 14.83 -4.09 5.94
N GLU A 149 14.33 -4.36 4.73
CA GLU A 149 13.48 -3.41 3.99
C GLU A 149 12.22 -3.06 4.78
N ARG A 150 11.52 -4.07 5.32
CA ARG A 150 10.33 -3.85 6.17
C ARG A 150 10.66 -3.05 7.43
N THR A 151 11.72 -3.42 8.16
CA THR A 151 12.16 -2.67 9.33
C THR A 151 12.48 -1.21 9.01
N ALA A 152 13.13 -0.95 7.87
CA ALA A 152 13.44 0.43 7.46
C ALA A 152 12.16 1.23 7.14
N MET A 153 11.20 0.64 6.42
CA MET A 153 9.91 1.27 6.11
C MET A 153 9.08 1.54 7.38
N GLU A 154 9.08 0.61 8.34
CA GLU A 154 8.40 0.78 9.63
C GLU A 154 9.01 1.93 10.44
N ALA A 155 10.34 2.01 10.50
CA ALA A 155 11.03 3.09 11.19
C ALA A 155 10.78 4.45 10.53
N GLU A 156 10.77 4.51 9.19
CA GLU A 156 10.43 5.71 8.43
C GLU A 156 8.99 6.15 8.70
N ARG A 157 8.03 5.21 8.67
CA ARG A 157 6.63 5.48 9.00
C ARG A 157 6.48 6.01 10.42
N GLU A 158 7.14 5.39 11.39
CA GLU A 158 7.11 5.84 12.77
C GLU A 158 7.67 7.26 12.92
N MET A 159 8.76 7.57 12.22
CA MET A 159 9.32 8.93 12.19
C MET A 159 8.30 9.92 11.64
N PHE A 160 7.66 9.61 10.51
CA PHE A 160 6.60 10.45 9.94
C PHE A 160 5.45 10.66 10.91
N ASP A 161 4.94 9.60 11.56
CA ASP A 161 3.83 9.72 12.52
C ASP A 161 4.20 10.68 13.68
N ARG A 162 5.44 10.60 14.18
CA ARG A 162 5.94 11.51 15.23
C ARG A 162 6.00 12.96 14.73
N ILE A 163 6.49 13.18 13.50
CA ILE A 163 6.60 14.51 12.90
C ILE A 163 5.21 15.09 12.64
N LYS A 164 4.28 14.32 12.06
CA LYS A 164 2.90 14.73 11.78
C LYS A 164 2.18 15.20 13.04
N VAL A 165 2.25 14.41 14.12
CA VAL A 165 1.62 14.75 15.40
C VAL A 165 2.24 16.02 16.01
N ARG A 166 3.57 16.17 15.94
CA ARG A 166 4.23 17.40 16.42
C ARG A 166 3.86 18.62 15.58
N TYR A 167 3.75 18.44 14.26
CA TYR A 167 3.35 19.47 13.32
C TYR A 167 1.89 19.92 13.50
N MET A 168 0.98 19.05 13.95
CA MET A 168 -0.41 19.43 14.19
C MET A 168 -0.64 20.09 15.55
N LYS A 169 0.33 20.02 16.48
CA LYS A 169 0.14 20.46 17.87
C LYS A 169 -0.24 21.93 18.00
N ASP A 170 0.35 22.79 17.18
CA ASP A 170 0.14 24.24 17.18
C ASP A 170 -1.11 24.68 16.39
N LYS A 171 -1.82 23.74 15.75
CA LYS A 171 -2.98 23.99 14.89
C LYS A 171 -4.31 23.59 15.54
N ILE A 172 -4.30 23.33 16.84
CA ILE A 172 -5.52 22.94 17.57
C ILE A 172 -6.55 24.08 17.46
N GLY A 173 -7.76 23.75 17.05
CA GLY A 173 -8.84 24.69 16.77
C GLY A 173 -8.98 25.08 15.29
N GLU A 174 -7.96 24.83 14.46
CA GLU A 174 -8.03 25.09 13.01
C GLU A 174 -8.94 24.08 12.30
N VAL A 175 -9.52 24.52 11.18
CA VAL A 175 -10.42 23.73 10.33
C VAL A 175 -9.70 23.33 9.05
N PHE A 176 -9.81 22.05 8.70
CA PHE A 176 -9.17 21.46 7.54
C PHE A 176 -10.21 20.79 6.64
N GLN A 177 -9.91 20.77 5.34
CA GLN A 177 -10.58 19.89 4.38
C GLN A 177 -9.89 18.54 4.38
N GLY A 178 -10.69 17.48 4.35
CA GLY A 178 -10.16 16.13 4.26
C GLY A 178 -11.14 15.15 3.65
N THR A 179 -10.64 13.94 3.47
CA THR A 179 -11.39 12.83 2.88
C THR A 179 -11.49 11.70 3.89
N ILE A 180 -12.68 11.12 4.06
CA ILE A 180 -12.86 9.95 4.93
C ILE A 180 -12.12 8.76 4.30
N THR A 181 -11.10 8.22 4.98
CA THR A 181 -10.28 7.11 4.45
C THR A 181 -10.70 5.75 4.99
N ASN A 182 -11.38 5.70 6.13
CA ASN A 182 -11.88 4.47 6.72
C ASN A 182 -13.01 4.74 7.71
N CYS A 183 -13.99 3.84 7.78
CA CYS A 183 -15.07 3.85 8.76
C CYS A 183 -14.97 2.61 9.65
N THR A 184 -15.29 2.77 10.93
CA THR A 184 -15.22 1.71 11.95
C THR A 184 -16.37 1.88 12.94
N ALA A 185 -16.58 0.88 13.80
CA ALA A 185 -17.59 0.94 14.85
C ALA A 185 -17.37 2.06 15.89
N PHE A 186 -16.15 2.62 16.02
CA PHE A 186 -15.87 3.69 16.98
C PHE A 186 -15.84 5.09 16.36
N GLY A 187 -15.92 5.19 15.03
CA GLY A 187 -15.78 6.45 14.31
C GLY A 187 -15.17 6.26 12.94
N PHE A 188 -14.63 7.32 12.37
CA PHE A 188 -14.02 7.30 11.05
C PHE A 188 -12.70 8.07 11.04
N PHE A 189 -11.85 7.76 10.07
CA PHE A 189 -10.58 8.41 9.84
C PHE A 189 -10.69 9.39 8.69
N VAL A 190 -10.04 10.54 8.82
CA VAL A 190 -9.98 11.59 7.82
C VAL A 190 -8.52 11.87 7.50
N GLU A 191 -8.16 11.78 6.22
CA GLU A 191 -6.88 12.26 5.71
C GLU A 191 -7.07 13.71 5.22
N LEU A 192 -6.21 14.61 5.70
CA LEU A 192 -6.22 16.01 5.28
C LEU A 192 -5.64 16.17 3.87
N ASP A 193 -6.35 16.88 3.00
CA ASP A 193 -6.06 16.89 1.56
C ASP A 193 -4.68 17.47 1.19
N GLU A 194 -4.22 18.51 1.90
CA GLU A 194 -2.92 19.17 1.61
C GLU A 194 -1.76 18.60 2.43
N LEU A 195 -2.07 18.01 3.58
CA LEU A 195 -1.07 17.62 4.57
C LEU A 195 -0.79 16.11 4.55
N PHE A 196 -1.69 15.30 3.98
CA PHE A 196 -1.64 13.83 4.02
C PHE A 196 -1.46 13.30 5.45
N ILE A 197 -2.18 13.95 6.38
CA ILE A 197 -2.19 13.61 7.81
C ILE A 197 -3.53 12.97 8.12
N ASP A 198 -3.48 11.75 8.66
CA ASP A 198 -4.66 11.05 9.16
C ASP A 198 -4.98 11.48 10.60
N GLY A 199 -6.27 11.63 10.89
CA GLY A 199 -6.78 11.71 12.25
C GLY A 199 -8.16 11.07 12.37
N ALA A 200 -8.60 10.85 13.59
CA ALA A 200 -9.85 10.15 13.88
C ALA A 200 -10.94 11.14 14.33
N VAL A 201 -12.15 10.96 13.81
CA VAL A 201 -13.38 11.51 14.37
C VAL A 201 -14.08 10.37 15.11
N LYS A 202 -14.28 10.51 16.41
CA LYS A 202 -14.93 9.47 17.22
C LYS A 202 -16.43 9.74 17.31
N LEU A 203 -17.22 8.67 17.29
CA LEU A 203 -18.68 8.78 17.43
C LEU A 203 -19.11 9.42 18.76
N VAL A 204 -18.32 9.23 19.82
CA VAL A 204 -18.60 9.81 21.15
C VAL A 204 -18.55 11.34 21.15
N ASP A 205 -17.84 11.93 20.19
CA ASP A 205 -17.73 13.38 20.03
C ASP A 205 -18.84 13.94 19.11
N MET A 206 -19.69 13.07 18.54
CA MET A 206 -20.79 13.44 17.64
C MET A 206 -22.11 13.47 18.40
N ALA A 207 -22.50 14.65 18.87
CA ALA A 207 -23.70 14.83 19.69
C ALA A 207 -25.02 14.86 18.89
N ASP A 208 -24.96 14.87 17.55
CA ASP A 208 -26.14 15.11 16.70
C ASP A 208 -26.99 13.86 16.45
N ASP A 209 -26.41 12.65 16.51
CA ASP A 209 -27.11 11.39 16.29
C ASP A 209 -26.39 10.17 16.89
N TYR A 210 -27.08 9.05 16.96
CA TYR A 210 -26.49 7.74 17.20
C TYR A 210 -26.17 7.07 15.87
N TYR A 211 -24.87 6.93 15.56
CA TYR A 211 -24.40 6.33 14.31
C TYR A 211 -24.19 4.82 14.46
N VAL A 212 -24.74 4.06 13.52
CA VAL A 212 -24.52 2.62 13.39
C VAL A 212 -23.55 2.38 12.24
N PHE A 213 -22.52 1.57 12.52
CA PHE A 213 -21.58 1.13 11.50
C PHE A 213 -22.17 -0.03 10.69
N ASP A 214 -22.35 0.21 9.41
CA ASP A 214 -22.65 -0.82 8.43
C ASP A 214 -21.32 -1.38 7.91
N LYS A 215 -21.02 -2.62 8.29
CA LYS A 215 -19.75 -3.29 7.93
C LYS A 215 -19.70 -3.66 6.45
N GLU A 216 -20.84 -3.94 5.83
CA GLU A 216 -20.90 -4.33 4.41
C GLU A 216 -20.75 -3.09 3.52
N ALA A 217 -21.45 -2.01 3.87
CA ALA A 217 -21.39 -0.76 3.12
C ALA A 217 -20.25 0.18 3.56
N MET A 218 -19.47 -0.18 4.60
CA MET A 218 -18.39 0.63 5.20
C MET A 218 -18.76 2.09 5.45
N LEU A 219 -19.96 2.28 5.97
CA LEU A 219 -20.50 3.60 6.26
C LEU A 219 -21.05 3.66 7.67
N LEU A 220 -21.14 4.88 8.19
CA LEU A 220 -21.81 5.20 9.42
C LEU A 220 -23.12 5.89 9.07
N ARG A 221 -24.24 5.32 9.52
CA ARG A 221 -25.58 5.89 9.33
C ARG A 221 -26.18 6.31 10.66
N GLY A 222 -26.57 7.58 10.75
CA GLY A 222 -27.30 8.12 11.90
C GLY A 222 -28.71 7.55 11.97
N ARG A 223 -29.13 7.07 13.16
CA ARG A 223 -30.45 6.45 13.35
C ARG A 223 -31.61 7.44 13.24
N ARG A 224 -31.43 8.67 13.73
CA ARG A 224 -32.50 9.68 13.80
C ARG A 224 -32.50 10.60 12.58
N THR A 225 -31.34 11.08 12.20
CA THR A 225 -31.13 12.08 11.13
C THR A 225 -31.00 11.43 9.75
N GLY A 226 -30.60 10.15 9.70
CA GLY A 226 -30.26 9.50 8.44
C GLY A 226 -28.96 10.00 7.80
N LYS A 227 -28.17 10.88 8.47
CA LYS A 227 -26.87 11.34 7.97
C LYS A 227 -25.95 10.14 7.72
N ILE A 228 -25.22 10.19 6.62
CA ILE A 228 -24.30 9.13 6.20
C ILE A 228 -22.88 9.70 6.13
N TYR A 229 -21.95 9.01 6.77
CA TYR A 229 -20.51 9.19 6.57
C TYR A 229 -19.97 7.93 5.90
N LYS A 230 -19.40 8.10 4.71
CA LYS A 230 -18.82 6.99 3.93
C LYS A 230 -17.39 7.30 3.53
N VAL A 231 -16.61 6.25 3.29
CA VAL A 231 -15.26 6.38 2.74
C VAL A 231 -15.32 7.22 1.44
N GLY A 232 -14.28 7.99 1.15
CA GLY A 232 -14.17 8.85 -0.03
C GLY A 232 -14.99 10.14 0.04
N GLN A 233 -15.84 10.32 1.05
CA GLN A 233 -16.58 11.56 1.25
C GLN A 233 -15.64 12.69 1.69
N LYS A 234 -15.77 13.85 1.03
CA LYS A 234 -15.12 15.09 1.46
C LYS A 234 -15.84 15.67 2.66
N ILE A 235 -15.09 16.13 3.66
CA ILE A 235 -15.60 16.63 4.91
C ILE A 235 -14.70 17.73 5.46
N ARG A 236 -15.31 18.69 6.16
CA ARG A 236 -14.59 19.68 6.97
C ARG A 236 -14.47 19.17 8.40
N VAL A 237 -13.27 19.26 8.93
CA VAL A 237 -12.97 18.82 10.29
C VAL A 237 -12.19 19.87 11.05
N ARG A 238 -12.55 20.11 12.30
CA ARG A 238 -11.77 20.93 13.22
C ARG A 238 -10.83 20.06 14.04
N LEU A 239 -9.56 20.46 14.14
CA LEU A 239 -8.61 19.80 15.02
C LEU A 239 -8.99 20.03 16.49
N GLN A 240 -9.44 18.98 17.16
CA GLN A 240 -9.89 19.04 18.55
C GLN A 240 -8.74 18.81 19.53
N SER A 241 -7.91 17.78 19.28
CA SER A 241 -6.80 17.45 20.18
C SER A 241 -5.70 16.66 19.50
N VAL A 242 -4.48 16.80 20.03
CA VAL A 242 -3.29 16.09 19.58
C VAL A 242 -2.63 15.43 20.79
N ASN A 243 -2.52 14.11 20.77
CA ASN A 243 -1.82 13.35 21.81
C ASN A 243 -0.47 12.86 21.28
N ILE A 244 0.60 13.50 21.74
CA ILE A 244 1.98 13.21 21.31
C ILE A 244 2.43 11.82 21.74
N GLN A 245 2.10 11.41 22.96
CA GLN A 245 2.53 10.10 23.50
C GLN A 245 1.89 8.94 22.76
N ARG A 246 0.58 9.07 22.46
CA ARG A 246 -0.17 8.04 21.72
C ARG A 246 -0.05 8.19 20.21
N ARG A 247 0.50 9.30 19.71
CA ARG A 247 0.52 9.68 18.29
C ARG A 247 -0.88 9.74 17.67
N HIS A 248 -1.84 10.24 18.43
CA HIS A 248 -3.23 10.36 17.99
C HIS A 248 -3.57 11.81 17.67
N ILE A 249 -4.27 12.02 16.56
CA ILE A 249 -4.85 13.30 16.15
C ILE A 249 -6.36 13.08 16.13
N ASN A 250 -7.10 13.84 16.93
CA ASN A 250 -8.55 13.74 17.00
C ASN A 250 -9.20 14.98 16.40
N PHE A 251 -10.16 14.74 15.54
CA PHE A 251 -10.95 15.73 14.84
C PHE A 251 -12.40 15.68 15.33
N VAL A 252 -13.10 16.78 15.13
CA VAL A 252 -14.57 16.83 15.19
C VAL A 252 -15.11 17.33 13.86
N VAL A 253 -16.31 16.87 13.49
CA VAL A 253 -16.98 17.34 12.27
C VAL A 253 -17.28 18.82 12.42
N GLU A 254 -16.95 19.59 11.38
CA GLU A 254 -17.32 20.99 11.26
C GLU A 254 -18.44 21.13 10.22
N GLU A 255 -19.57 21.71 10.63
CA GLU A 255 -20.72 21.98 9.75
C GLU A 255 -20.39 23.00 8.67
#